data_AF-A0A8S9W1C5-F1
#
_entry.id   AF-A0A8S9W1C5-F1
#
_cell.length_a   1.000
_cell.length_b   1.000
_cell.length_c   1.000
_cell.angle_alpha   90.00
_cell.angle_beta   90.00
_cell.angle_gamma   90.00
#
_symmetry.space_group_name_H-M   'P 1'
#
loop_
_entity.id
_entity.type
_entity.pdbx_description
1 polymer ?
#
loop_
_entity_poly.entity_id
_entity_poly.type
_entity_poly.pdbx_seq_one_letter_code
_entity_poly.pdbx_strand_id
1 'polypeptide(L)'
;MAEHGDATAAMAALRAEVMPCTACELNKGRSTTVFGSGNPQADVVFVGEAPGRDEDLQGEPFVGRSGQLLTKILTAIGYDRDEVFICNILKHPPPKF
;
A
#
# COMPACT_ATOMS: atom_id res chain seq x y z
N MET A 1 18.35 12.29 -16.21
CA MET A 1 18.14 10.83 -16.26
C MET A 1 18.90 10.24 -15.09
N ALA A 2 18.26 10.10 -13.93
CA ALA A 2 18.91 9.53 -12.77
C ALA A 2 18.83 8.00 -12.88
N GLU A 3 19.98 7.34 -12.84
CA GLU A 3 20.12 5.89 -12.75
C GLU A 3 19.55 5.41 -11.42
N HIS A 4 18.24 5.15 -11.39
CA HIS A 4 17.61 4.47 -10.28
C HIS A 4 17.87 2.98 -10.51
N GLY A 5 18.68 2.36 -9.65
CA GLY A 5 18.84 0.90 -9.64
C GLY A 5 17.48 0.21 -9.64
N ASP A 6 17.40 -1.03 -10.15
CA ASP A 6 16.14 -1.74 -10.43
C ASP A 6 15.10 -1.60 -9.29
N ALA A 7 14.20 -0.63 -9.46
CA ALA A 7 13.22 -0.26 -8.44
C ALA A 7 12.23 -1.41 -8.17
N THR A 8 12.01 -2.26 -9.17
CA THR A 8 11.19 -3.47 -9.03
C THR A 8 11.87 -4.46 -8.08
N ALA A 9 13.16 -4.73 -8.28
CA ALA A 9 13.93 -5.59 -7.37
C ALA A 9 14.03 -4.99 -5.96
N ALA A 10 14.26 -3.68 -5.84
CA ALA A 10 14.29 -2.99 -4.56
C ALA A 10 12.95 -3.06 -3.81
N MET A 11 11.82 -2.86 -4.51
CA MET A 11 10.49 -3.02 -3.90
C MET A 11 10.16 -4.46 -3.53
N ALA A 12 10.60 -5.43 -4.34
CA ALA A 12 10.42 -6.84 -4.00
C ALA A 12 11.19 -7.20 -2.72
N ALA A 13 12.42 -6.72 -2.57
CA ALA A 13 13.22 -6.90 -1.35
C ALA A 13 12.56 -6.22 -0.14
N LEU A 14 12.13 -4.97 -0.29
CA LEU A 14 11.45 -4.23 0.78
C LEU A 14 10.14 -4.90 1.19
N ARG A 15 9.37 -5.44 0.23
CA ARG A 15 8.16 -6.21 0.52
C ARG A 15 8.50 -7.45 1.35
N ALA A 16 9.54 -8.20 1.00
CA ALA A 16 9.95 -9.38 1.75
C ALA A 16 10.34 -9.06 3.20
N GLU A 17 10.95 -7.89 3.44
CA GLU A 17 11.28 -7.41 4.79
C GLU A 17 10.05 -6.95 5.59
N VAL A 18 9.14 -6.21 4.95
CA VAL A 18 7.99 -5.60 5.64
C VAL A 18 6.88 -6.60 5.94
N MET A 19 6.63 -7.59 5.06
CA MET A 19 5.55 -8.56 5.26
C MET A 19 5.58 -9.27 6.64
N PRO A 20 6.73 -9.78 7.13
CA PRO A 20 6.83 -10.40 8.45
C PRO A 20 7.07 -9.40 9.60
N CYS A 21 7.07 -8.10 9.37
CA CYS A 21 7.46 -7.10 10.37
C CYS A 21 6.68 -7.22 11.69
N THR A 22 7.42 -7.22 12.81
CA THR A 22 6.91 -7.25 14.18
C THR A 22 7.46 -6.10 15.05
N ALA A 23 8.02 -5.07 14.42
CA ALA A 23 8.75 -4.00 15.10
C ALA A 23 7.88 -3.07 15.98
N CYS A 24 6.55 -3.15 15.90
CA CYS A 24 5.63 -2.36 16.72
C CYS A 24 4.42 -3.18 17.17
N GLU A 25 3.69 -2.70 18.18
CA GLU A 25 2.56 -3.39 18.80
C GLU A 25 1.37 -3.64 17.85
N LEU A 26 1.22 -2.83 16.79
CA LEU A 26 0.14 -2.98 15.80
C LEU A 26 0.15 -4.33 15.11
N ASN A 27 1.32 -4.97 15.03
CA ASN A 27 1.48 -6.28 14.44
C ASN A 27 0.56 -7.32 15.14
N LYS A 28 0.25 -7.16 16.43
CA LYS A 28 -0.58 -8.10 17.20
C LYS A 28 -2.05 -8.10 16.78
N GLY A 29 -2.53 -7.01 16.17
CA GLY A 29 -3.93 -6.82 15.80
C GLY A 29 -4.26 -7.07 14.32
N ARG A 30 -3.25 -7.33 13.49
CA ARG A 30 -3.41 -7.51 12.04
C ARG A 30 -3.90 -8.92 11.70
N SER A 31 -4.68 -9.02 10.64
CA SER A 31 -4.91 -10.29 9.93
C SER A 31 -3.80 -10.53 8.92
N THR A 32 -3.42 -9.50 8.16
CA THR A 32 -2.23 -9.52 7.30
C THR A 32 -1.58 -8.15 7.18
N THR A 33 -0.30 -8.12 6.81
CA THR A 33 0.43 -6.87 6.55
C THR A 33 0.00 -6.30 5.21
N VAL A 34 -0.35 -5.01 5.17
CA VAL A 34 -0.70 -4.29 3.94
C VAL A 34 0.48 -3.43 3.51
N PHE A 35 1.24 -3.93 2.52
CA PHE A 35 2.48 -3.28 2.07
C PHE A 35 2.22 -2.03 1.24
N GLY A 36 1.65 -2.23 0.06
CA GLY A 36 1.52 -1.28 -1.04
C GLY A 36 1.27 -2.05 -2.33
N SER A 37 0.66 -1.43 -3.33
CA SER A 37 0.38 -2.05 -4.63
C SER A 37 0.46 -1.03 -5.77
N GLY A 38 0.62 -1.54 -7.00
CA GLY A 38 0.76 -0.72 -8.21
C GLY A 38 2.18 -0.77 -8.78
N ASN A 39 2.52 0.19 -9.62
CA ASN A 39 3.79 0.22 -10.35
C ASN A 39 4.96 0.67 -9.45
N PRO A 40 6.00 -0.17 -9.23
CA PRO A 40 7.22 0.21 -8.47
C PRO A 40 8.01 1.37 -9.09
N GLN A 41 7.76 1.67 -10.37
CA GLN A 41 8.37 2.74 -11.15
C GLN A 41 7.39 3.89 -11.43
N ALA A 42 6.28 3.98 -10.69
CA ALA A 42 5.30 5.04 -10.87
C ALA A 42 5.89 6.43 -10.60
N ASP A 43 5.52 7.41 -11.44
CA ASP A 43 5.85 8.82 -11.21
C ASP A 43 5.03 9.44 -10.06
N VAL A 44 3.87 8.84 -9.73
CA VAL A 44 2.94 9.32 -8.71
C VAL A 44 2.68 8.24 -7.66
N VAL A 45 2.80 8.64 -6.39
CA VAL A 45 2.52 7.79 -5.24
C VAL A 45 1.39 8.38 -4.39
N PHE A 46 0.41 7.55 -4.05
CA PHE A 46 -0.66 7.89 -3.12
C PHE A 46 -0.40 7.23 -1.77
N VAL A 47 -0.41 8.03 -0.70
CA VAL A 47 -0.10 7.58 0.66
C VAL A 47 -1.27 7.89 1.58
N GLY A 48 -1.92 6.85 2.10
CA GLY A 48 -2.92 6.95 3.15
C GLY A 48 -2.33 6.83 4.56
N GLU A 49 -3.20 6.89 5.58
CA GLU A 49 -2.79 6.79 6.98
C GLU A 49 -2.50 5.34 7.39
N ALA A 50 -3.51 4.47 7.30
CA ALA A 50 -3.44 3.10 7.79
C ALA A 50 -4.41 2.17 7.06
N PRO A 51 -4.20 0.84 7.11
CA PRO A 51 -5.15 -0.12 6.57
C PRO A 51 -6.45 -0.11 7.37
N GLY A 52 -7.58 -0.12 6.66
CA GLY A 52 -8.89 -0.40 7.24
C GLY A 52 -9.13 -1.91 7.39
N ARG A 53 -10.35 -2.27 7.77
CA ARG A 53 -10.74 -3.68 7.95
C ARG A 53 -10.66 -4.49 6.67
N ASP A 54 -11.15 -3.96 5.55
CA ASP A 54 -11.20 -4.70 4.29
C ASP A 54 -9.78 -4.88 3.73
N GLU A 55 -8.94 -3.86 3.89
CA GLU A 55 -7.51 -3.89 3.54
C GLU A 55 -6.75 -4.91 4.39
N ASP A 56 -6.95 -4.90 5.71
CA ASP A 56 -6.30 -5.85 6.64
C ASP A 56 -6.70 -7.30 6.34
N LEU A 57 -7.92 -7.55 5.88
CA LEU A 57 -8.36 -8.90 5.51
C LEU A 57 -7.80 -9.36 4.16
N GLN A 58 -7.63 -8.44 3.21
CA GLN A 58 -7.21 -8.77 1.83
C GLN A 58 -5.70 -8.63 1.61
N GLY A 59 -4.99 -7.89 2.44
CA GLY A 59 -3.57 -7.59 2.25
C GLY A 59 -3.29 -6.53 1.19
N GLU A 60 -4.33 -5.83 0.73
CA GLU A 60 -4.26 -4.84 -0.35
C GLU A 60 -4.71 -3.46 0.13
N PRO A 61 -3.98 -2.39 -0.22
CA PRO A 61 -4.32 -1.05 0.22
C PRO A 61 -5.54 -0.53 -0.53
N PHE A 62 -6.39 0.26 0.13
CA PHE A 62 -7.52 0.97 -0.49
C PHE A 62 -8.43 0.05 -1.32
N VAL A 63 -8.97 -1.00 -0.71
CA VAL A 63 -9.95 -1.92 -1.33
C VAL A 63 -11.38 -1.73 -0.80
N GLY A 64 -11.53 -1.05 0.35
CA GLY A 64 -12.83 -0.68 0.91
C GLY A 64 -13.50 0.49 0.17
N ARG A 65 -14.52 1.08 0.81
CA ARG A 65 -15.32 2.18 0.21
C ARG A 65 -14.47 3.40 -0.19
N SER A 66 -13.52 3.80 0.66
CA SER A 66 -12.58 4.89 0.36
C SER A 66 -11.68 4.56 -0.83
N GLY A 67 -11.28 3.30 -0.95
CA GLY A 67 -10.50 2.79 -2.07
C GLY A 67 -11.24 2.80 -3.40
N GLN A 68 -12.51 2.44 -3.40
CA GLN A 68 -13.37 2.56 -4.58
C GLN A 68 -13.53 4.02 -5.02
N LEU A 69 -13.64 4.95 -4.07
CA LEU A 69 -13.66 6.38 -4.37
C LEU A 69 -12.32 6.85 -4.96
N LEU A 70 -11.19 6.42 -4.37
CA LEU A 70 -9.86 6.71 -4.90
C LEU A 70 -9.74 6.22 -6.35
N THR A 71 -10.13 4.99 -6.65
CA THR A 71 -10.11 4.46 -8.02
C THR A 71 -10.92 5.32 -8.98
N LYS A 72 -12.12 5.77 -8.60
CA LYS A 72 -12.93 6.69 -9.43
C LYS A 72 -12.22 8.03 -9.69
N ILE A 73 -11.53 8.56 -8.67
CA ILE A 73 -10.78 9.80 -8.79
C ILE A 73 -9.59 9.61 -9.75
N LEU A 74 -8.82 8.53 -9.59
CA LEU A 74 -7.70 8.18 -10.48
C LEU A 74 -8.15 8.13 -11.94
N THR A 75 -9.21 7.36 -12.22
CA THR A 75 -9.77 7.27 -13.57
C THR A 75 -10.23 8.64 -14.09
N ALA A 76 -10.83 9.48 -13.24
CA ALA A 76 -11.27 10.82 -13.64
C ALA A 76 -10.12 11.77 -13.97
N ILE A 77 -8.93 11.56 -13.41
CA ILE A 77 -7.71 12.35 -13.69
C ILE A 77 -6.77 11.66 -14.70
N GLY A 78 -7.22 10.56 -15.33
CA GLY A 78 -6.49 9.90 -16.41
C GLY A 78 -5.40 8.92 -15.96
N TYR A 79 -5.49 8.38 -14.75
CA TYR A 79 -4.64 7.29 -14.28
C TYR A 79 -5.43 5.99 -14.11
N ASP A 80 -4.84 4.89 -14.56
CA ASP A 80 -5.20 3.56 -14.10
C ASP A 80 -4.49 3.23 -12.78
N ARG A 81 -5.08 2.33 -12.00
CA ARG A 81 -4.60 2.02 -10.65
C ARG A 81 -3.22 1.35 -10.66
N ASP A 82 -2.92 0.60 -11.71
CA ASP A 82 -1.64 -0.07 -11.93
C ASP A 82 -0.55 0.87 -12.46
N GLU A 83 -0.89 2.07 -12.93
CA GLU A 83 0.10 3.09 -13.36
C GLU A 83 0.71 3.87 -12.19
N VAL A 84 0.02 3.91 -11.06
CA VAL A 84 0.43 4.61 -9.83
C VAL A 84 0.90 3.62 -8.77
N PHE A 85 1.55 4.10 -7.71
CA PHE A 85 1.81 3.29 -6.52
C PHE A 85 0.94 3.77 -5.35
N ILE A 86 0.30 2.85 -4.64
CA ILE A 86 -0.62 3.16 -3.54
C ILE A 86 -0.15 2.43 -2.28
N CYS A 87 0.00 3.15 -1.18
CA CYS A 87 0.34 2.55 0.12
C CYS A 87 -0.20 3.37 1.30
N ASN A 88 0.12 2.93 2.52
CA ASN A 88 -0.18 3.64 3.75
C ASN A 88 1.09 3.93 4.55
N ILE A 89 1.05 4.94 5.42
CA ILE A 89 2.12 5.23 6.41
C ILE A 89 2.28 4.01 7.33
N LEU A 90 1.19 3.55 7.94
CA LEU A 90 1.16 2.34 8.73
C LEU A 90 0.90 1.12 7.83
N LYS A 91 1.58 0.00 8.10
CA LYS A 91 1.41 -1.27 7.36
C LYS A 91 0.50 -2.28 8.06
N HIS A 92 0.13 -1.98 9.30
CA HIS A 92 -0.77 -2.77 10.14
C HIS A 92 -1.95 -1.88 10.56
N PRO A 93 -3.15 -2.44 10.73
CA PRO A 93 -4.30 -1.66 11.15
C PRO A 93 -4.10 -1.10 12.58
N PRO A 94 -4.65 0.09 12.88
CA PRO A 94 -4.66 0.61 14.24
C PRO A 94 -5.51 -0.28 15.16
N PRO A 95 -5.29 -0.23 16.50
CA PRO A 95 -6.11 -0.95 17.45
C PRO A 95 -7.57 -0.53 17.31
N LYS A 96 -8.51 -1.47 17.43
CA LYS A 96 -9.94 -1.15 17.47
C LYS A 96 -10.22 -0.39 18.76
N PHE A 97 -10.84 0.79 18.65
CA PHE A 97 -11.39 1.53 19.80
C PHE A 97 -12.63 0.82 20.35
#